data_AF-A0A5C3L015-F1
#
_entry.id   AF-A0A5C3L015-F1
#
_cell.length_a   1.000
_cell.length_b   1.000
_cell.length_c   1.000
_cell.angle_alpha   90.00
_cell.angle_beta   90.00
_cell.angle_gamma   90.00
#
_symmetry.space_group_name_H-M   'P 1'
#
loop_
_entity.id
_entity.type
_entity.pdbx_description
1 polymer ?
#
loop_
_entity_poly.entity_id
_entity_poly.type
_entity_poly.pdbx_seq_one_letter_code
_entity_poly.pdbx_strand_id
1 'polypeptide(L)'
;MVFGTSTIKLTEEQRRMYTAEQLDNFRWIFQVLASRSPVALTSTDVVHPEVKVEIEAAGQFAELVYSGLPLQLLLDNYEPLSLKGFPLEGYHLLREATLIDSFSGTVANLPVAIFSLPSRKQTIIAISGTSNLGHAVQDLRVAKVPHPSGKGMAHTGFLSLYLGLKSQVKSVLEANDITELVLTGHSMGGAVAYLLCIDILSEGHFTFKSPPVIKLVTFGLPRVGDSTLVFHFRGLADQYRDKHGWDSFSEYSVRAFNDGVPTLPPQWLGYRHFPKHPIYSTGDQLYIVPESECEYALFHTNVDGDEDKAPCFPRGGHNYYNGRELERLLRRITWLEKANVSNEGWENRYKLIMEKA
;
A
#
# COMPACT_ATOMS: atom_id res chain seq x y z
N MET A 1 7.41 -35.04 -2.81
CA MET A 1 7.97 -35.11 -1.44
C MET A 1 7.18 -34.12 -0.62
N VAL A 2 6.24 -34.62 0.18
CA VAL A 2 5.37 -33.80 1.05
C VAL A 2 6.24 -33.30 2.19
N PHE A 3 6.60 -32.02 2.16
CA PHE A 3 7.45 -31.43 3.20
C PHE A 3 6.60 -30.83 4.29
N GLY A 4 6.96 -31.19 5.52
CA GLY A 4 6.19 -30.98 6.72
C GLY A 4 5.83 -29.53 6.97
N THR A 5 4.60 -29.36 7.44
CA THR A 5 4.22 -28.26 8.31
C THR A 5 5.13 -28.29 9.53
N SER A 6 6.30 -27.67 9.45
CA SER A 6 6.93 -27.12 10.65
C SER A 6 5.87 -26.21 11.27
N THR A 7 5.22 -26.70 12.33
CA THR A 7 4.26 -25.91 13.09
C THR A 7 5.04 -24.75 13.68
N ILE A 8 4.99 -23.60 13.01
CA ILE A 8 5.58 -22.36 13.50
C ILE A 8 5.06 -22.18 14.94
N LYS A 9 5.98 -22.22 15.91
CA LYS A 9 5.64 -22.07 17.32
C LYS A 9 5.41 -20.60 17.61
N LEU A 10 4.15 -20.19 17.58
CA LEU A 10 3.74 -18.82 17.84
C LEU A 10 3.90 -18.45 19.33
N THR A 11 4.31 -17.22 19.61
CA THR A 11 4.23 -16.64 20.97
C THR A 11 2.76 -16.50 21.40
N GLU A 12 2.52 -16.22 22.68
CA GLU A 12 1.17 -15.94 23.15
C GLU A 12 0.60 -14.66 22.52
N GLU A 13 1.39 -13.59 22.38
CA GLU A 13 0.91 -12.37 21.71
C GLU A 13 0.57 -12.64 20.24
N GLN A 14 1.41 -13.40 19.53
CA GLN A 14 1.14 -13.77 18.13
C GLN A 14 -0.14 -14.60 18.01
N ARG A 15 -0.38 -15.56 18.92
CA ARG A 15 -1.64 -16.34 18.92
C ARG A 15 -2.86 -15.45 19.14
N ARG A 16 -2.81 -14.53 20.10
CA ARG A 16 -3.91 -13.58 20.34
C ARG A 16 -4.14 -12.68 19.13
N MET A 17 -3.07 -12.13 18.55
CA MET A 17 -3.12 -11.31 17.33
C MET A 17 -3.82 -12.06 16.17
N TYR A 18 -3.36 -13.27 15.83
CA TYR A 18 -3.97 -14.03 14.71
C TYR A 18 -5.39 -14.52 14.99
N THR A 19 -5.76 -14.71 16.25
CA THR A 19 -7.14 -15.07 16.62
C THR A 19 -8.09 -13.88 16.51
N ALA A 20 -7.56 -12.66 16.58
CA ALA A 20 -8.32 -11.41 16.48
C ALA A 20 -8.50 -10.90 15.03
N GLU A 21 -7.94 -11.59 14.03
CA GLU A 21 -8.16 -11.27 12.61
C GLU A 21 -9.62 -11.44 12.24
N GLN A 22 -10.16 -10.44 11.54
CA GLN A 22 -11.52 -10.45 10.99
C GLN A 22 -11.51 -10.18 9.48
N LEU A 23 -10.48 -9.53 8.95
CA LEU A 23 -10.32 -9.32 7.51
C LEU A 23 -9.60 -10.50 6.86
N ASP A 24 -9.92 -10.76 5.59
CA ASP A 24 -9.21 -11.79 4.82
C ASP A 24 -7.77 -11.35 4.59
N ASN A 25 -6.83 -12.23 4.95
CA ASN A 25 -5.41 -12.04 4.73
C ASN A 25 -4.92 -12.71 3.44
N PHE A 26 -5.84 -13.34 2.69
CA PHE A 26 -5.62 -13.90 1.35
C PHE A 26 -4.56 -15.01 1.28
N ARG A 27 -4.17 -15.56 2.43
CA ARG A 27 -3.20 -16.65 2.55
C ARG A 27 -3.63 -17.91 1.79
N TRP A 28 -4.94 -18.12 1.67
CA TRP A 28 -5.52 -19.26 0.95
C TRP A 28 -5.32 -19.14 -0.58
N ILE A 29 -5.32 -17.93 -1.14
CA ILE A 29 -5.07 -17.71 -2.57
C ILE A 29 -3.67 -18.22 -2.93
N PHE A 30 -2.70 -17.98 -2.04
CA PHE A 30 -1.36 -18.48 -2.23
C PHE A 30 -1.34 -20.01 -2.38
N GLN A 31 -2.12 -20.74 -1.59
CA GLN A 31 -2.17 -22.21 -1.68
C GLN A 31 -2.65 -22.72 -3.06
N VAL A 32 -3.35 -21.89 -3.84
CA VAL A 32 -3.95 -22.26 -5.12
C VAL A 32 -3.23 -21.63 -6.32
N LEU A 33 -2.77 -20.38 -6.19
CA LEU A 33 -2.27 -19.55 -7.30
C LEU A 33 -0.82 -19.07 -7.12
N ALA A 34 -0.11 -19.56 -6.10
CA ALA A 34 1.28 -19.19 -5.83
C ALA A 34 2.19 -19.36 -7.04
N SER A 35 2.80 -18.25 -7.48
CA SER A 35 4.06 -18.27 -8.22
C SER A 35 5.21 -18.11 -7.21
N ARG A 36 5.85 -19.23 -6.85
CA ARG A 36 7.08 -19.24 -6.06
C ARG A 36 8.30 -19.15 -6.98
N SER A 37 9.19 -18.20 -6.71
CA SER A 37 10.45 -18.08 -7.46
C SER A 37 11.38 -19.26 -7.15
N PRO A 38 12.12 -19.79 -8.14
CA PRO A 38 13.20 -20.73 -7.90
C PRO A 38 14.46 -20.06 -7.32
N VAL A 39 14.55 -18.72 -7.37
CA VAL A 39 15.67 -17.93 -6.86
C VAL A 39 15.40 -17.55 -5.41
N ALA A 40 16.41 -17.73 -4.55
CA ALA A 40 16.39 -17.24 -3.18
C ALA A 40 16.95 -15.82 -3.12
N LEU A 41 16.29 -14.95 -2.35
CA LEU A 41 16.80 -13.61 -2.05
C LEU A 41 17.81 -13.71 -0.90
N THR A 42 18.88 -12.93 -0.99
CA THR A 42 20.04 -12.98 -0.10
C THR A 42 20.34 -11.61 0.50
N SER A 43 21.41 -11.49 1.28
CA SER A 43 21.85 -10.23 1.87
C SER A 43 22.21 -9.15 0.83
N THR A 44 22.59 -9.53 -0.40
CA THR A 44 22.85 -8.56 -1.48
C THR A 44 21.59 -7.91 -2.03
N ASP A 45 20.44 -8.54 -1.82
CA ASP A 45 19.14 -8.06 -2.29
C ASP A 45 18.46 -7.16 -1.25
N VAL A 46 19.04 -6.99 -0.07
CA VAL A 46 18.47 -6.18 1.01
C VAL A 46 18.33 -4.72 0.58
N VAL A 47 17.11 -4.19 0.73
CA VAL A 47 16.81 -2.78 0.48
C VAL A 47 17.65 -1.89 1.41
N HIS A 48 18.22 -0.82 0.86
CA HIS A 48 19.00 0.16 1.63
C HIS A 48 18.15 0.78 2.77
N PRO A 49 18.70 1.01 3.97
CA PRO A 49 17.93 1.52 5.11
C PRO A 49 17.15 2.81 4.84
N GLU A 50 17.71 3.73 4.04
CA GLU A 50 17.03 4.98 3.67
C GLU A 50 15.76 4.73 2.84
N VAL A 51 15.82 3.81 1.88
CA VAL A 51 14.66 3.41 1.07
C VAL A 51 13.60 2.72 1.95
N LYS A 52 14.03 1.90 2.92
CA LYS A 52 13.11 1.31 3.90
C LYS A 52 12.36 2.38 4.70
N VAL A 53 13.03 3.45 5.15
CA VAL A 53 12.39 4.57 5.84
C VAL A 53 11.37 5.28 4.94
N GLU A 54 11.67 5.49 3.66
CA GLU A 54 10.73 6.09 2.70
C GLU A 54 9.48 5.23 2.48
N ILE A 55 9.66 3.90 2.38
CA ILE A 55 8.56 2.96 2.24
C ILE A 55 7.68 2.99 3.49
N GLU A 56 8.27 2.88 4.67
CA GLU A 56 7.52 2.88 5.94
C GLU A 56 6.78 4.20 6.17
N ALA A 57 7.37 5.32 5.73
CA ALA A 57 6.78 6.66 5.73
C ALA A 57 5.50 6.71 4.88
N ALA A 58 5.57 6.28 3.61
CA ALA A 58 4.40 6.23 2.73
C ALA A 58 3.32 5.24 3.23
N GLY A 59 3.75 4.18 3.93
CA GLY A 59 2.87 3.20 4.55
C GLY A 59 1.92 3.78 5.60
N GLN A 60 2.39 4.76 6.39
CA GLN A 60 1.55 5.42 7.41
C GLN A 60 0.30 6.06 6.80
N PHE A 61 0.43 6.66 5.62
CA PHE A 61 -0.68 7.31 4.91
C PHE A 61 -1.55 6.30 4.14
N ALA A 62 -0.93 5.26 3.56
CA ALA A 62 -1.66 4.16 2.92
C ALA A 62 -2.57 3.39 3.89
N GLU A 63 -2.18 3.34 5.17
CA GLU A 63 -2.97 2.73 6.25
C GLU A 63 -4.00 3.72 6.81
N LEU A 64 -3.61 4.97 7.09
CA LEU A 64 -4.48 5.99 7.68
C LEU A 64 -5.74 6.26 6.86
N VAL A 65 -5.65 6.26 5.52
CA VAL A 65 -6.77 6.55 4.62
C VAL A 65 -7.93 5.56 4.73
N TYR A 66 -7.73 4.40 5.38
CA TYR A 66 -8.82 3.47 5.72
C TYR A 66 -9.67 3.90 6.93
N SER A 67 -9.31 4.98 7.62
CA SER A 67 -10.02 5.46 8.80
C SER A 67 -11.52 5.64 8.53
N GLY A 68 -12.36 5.08 9.41
CA GLY A 68 -13.79 5.37 9.44
C GLY A 68 -14.14 6.74 10.04
N LEU A 69 -13.17 7.40 10.68
CA LEU A 69 -13.31 8.75 11.25
C LEU A 69 -12.71 9.80 10.30
N PRO A 70 -13.20 11.06 10.36
CA PRO A 70 -12.60 12.17 9.61
C PRO A 70 -11.11 12.30 9.89
N LEU A 71 -10.30 12.39 8.84
CA LEU A 71 -8.85 12.44 8.98
C LEU A 71 -8.37 13.69 9.72
N GLN A 72 -9.04 14.83 9.53
CA GLN A 72 -8.74 16.05 10.26
C GLN A 72 -8.89 15.86 11.77
N LEU A 73 -9.91 15.12 12.22
CA LEU A 73 -10.12 14.82 13.64
C LEU A 73 -8.96 14.02 14.23
N LEU A 74 -8.38 13.10 13.45
CA LEU A 74 -7.21 12.33 13.87
C LEU A 74 -5.94 13.19 13.94
N LEU A 75 -5.75 14.09 12.97
CA LEU A 75 -4.60 15.01 12.96
C LEU A 75 -4.68 16.03 14.10
N ASP A 76 -5.85 16.63 14.34
CA ASP A 76 -6.07 17.60 15.42
C ASP A 76 -5.82 16.99 16.82
N ASN A 77 -6.04 15.68 16.95
CA ASN A 77 -5.82 14.93 18.18
C ASN A 77 -4.55 14.06 18.13
N TYR A 78 -3.59 14.38 17.26
CA TYR A 78 -2.43 13.52 17.02
C TYR A 78 -1.66 13.18 18.31
N GLU A 79 -1.36 14.17 19.15
CA GLU A 79 -0.50 13.98 20.33
C GLU A 79 -1.01 12.86 21.26
N PRO A 80 -2.26 12.89 21.79
CA PRO A 80 -2.79 11.78 22.59
C PRO A 80 -2.97 10.50 21.78
N LEU A 81 -3.34 10.60 20.49
CA LEU A 81 -3.55 9.42 19.64
C LEU A 81 -2.25 8.68 19.27
N SER A 82 -1.10 9.34 19.39
CA SER A 82 0.23 8.78 19.10
C SER A 82 0.81 7.94 20.25
N LEU A 83 0.20 8.00 21.44
CA LEU A 83 0.67 7.29 22.62
C LEU A 83 0.51 5.76 22.47
N LYS A 84 1.30 5.01 23.26
CA LYS A 84 1.22 3.55 23.30
C LYS A 84 -0.20 3.08 23.59
N GLY A 85 -0.72 2.16 22.76
CA GLY A 85 -2.09 1.63 22.86
C GLY A 85 -3.14 2.42 22.09
N PHE A 86 -2.83 3.64 21.63
CA PHE A 86 -3.75 4.47 20.85
C PHE A 86 -3.62 4.18 19.33
N PRO A 87 -4.56 4.64 18.50
CA PRO A 87 -4.62 4.26 17.08
C PRO A 87 -3.37 4.66 16.28
N LEU A 88 -2.77 5.82 16.58
CA LEU A 88 -1.65 6.38 15.83
C LEU A 88 -0.28 6.06 16.46
N GLU A 89 -0.21 5.05 17.33
CA GLU A 89 1.05 4.51 17.86
C GLU A 89 2.00 4.10 16.71
N GLY A 90 3.14 4.79 16.60
CA GLY A 90 4.15 4.55 15.56
C GLY A 90 3.97 5.37 14.27
N TYR A 91 2.88 6.13 14.14
CA TYR A 91 2.58 6.96 12.96
C TYR A 91 3.20 8.36 13.06
N HIS A 92 4.50 8.40 13.30
CA HIS A 92 5.26 9.60 13.64
C HIS A 92 5.23 10.71 12.57
N LEU A 93 4.97 10.39 11.30
CA LEU A 93 4.90 11.41 10.23
C LEU A 93 3.60 12.19 10.23
N LEU A 94 2.55 11.67 10.86
CA LEU A 94 1.27 12.37 10.94
C LEU A 94 1.37 13.64 11.80
N ARG A 95 2.38 13.75 12.67
CA ARG A 95 2.62 14.93 13.51
C ARG A 95 2.77 16.23 12.73
N GLU A 96 3.41 16.15 11.56
CA GLU A 96 3.69 17.31 10.70
C GLU A 96 2.86 17.32 9.42
N ALA A 97 1.95 16.34 9.27
CA ALA A 97 1.07 16.25 8.12
C ALA A 97 -0.05 17.27 8.24
N THR A 98 -0.28 18.03 7.17
CA THR A 98 -1.46 18.88 7.01
C THR A 98 -2.36 18.26 5.96
N LEU A 99 -3.66 18.11 6.25
CA LEU A 99 -4.63 17.62 5.27
C LEU A 99 -4.95 18.75 4.27
N ILE A 100 -4.68 18.51 2.98
CA ILE A 100 -5.05 19.42 1.89
C ILE A 100 -6.50 19.16 1.47
N ASP A 101 -6.83 17.89 1.22
CA ASP A 101 -8.17 17.46 0.82
C ASP A 101 -8.42 16.00 1.25
N SER A 102 -9.68 15.65 1.49
CA SER A 102 -10.13 14.29 1.78
C SER A 102 -11.52 14.10 1.21
N PHE A 103 -11.68 13.14 0.31
CA PHE A 103 -12.93 12.93 -0.41
C PHE A 103 -13.14 11.46 -0.76
N SER A 104 -14.36 11.13 -1.19
CA SER A 104 -14.72 9.83 -1.75
C SER A 104 -14.86 9.95 -3.27
N GLY A 105 -14.17 9.09 -4.01
CA GLY A 105 -14.34 8.98 -5.46
C GLY A 105 -15.78 8.61 -5.84
N THR A 106 -16.21 9.01 -7.03
CA THR A 106 -17.61 8.82 -7.48
C THR A 106 -17.98 7.36 -7.74
N VAL A 107 -17.00 6.46 -7.77
CA VAL A 107 -17.17 5.02 -7.93
C VAL A 107 -16.85 4.34 -6.60
N ALA A 108 -17.81 3.56 -6.08
CA ALA A 108 -17.71 2.82 -4.83
C ALA A 108 -17.35 3.66 -3.58
N ASN A 109 -17.52 4.99 -3.64
CA ASN A 109 -17.15 5.93 -2.58
C ASN A 109 -15.70 5.80 -2.12
N LEU A 110 -14.78 5.43 -3.01
CA LEU A 110 -13.39 5.12 -2.69
C LEU A 110 -12.69 6.28 -1.94
N PRO A 111 -12.31 6.10 -0.66
CA PRO A 111 -11.59 7.13 0.09
C PRO A 111 -10.24 7.51 -0.52
N VAL A 112 -10.02 8.82 -0.64
CA VAL A 112 -8.76 9.44 -1.07
C VAL A 112 -8.44 10.59 -0.11
N ALA A 113 -7.17 10.71 0.25
CA ALA A 113 -6.67 11.81 1.07
C ALA A 113 -5.39 12.38 0.48
N ILE A 114 -5.26 13.70 0.52
CA ILE A 114 -4.11 14.44 0.01
C ILE A 114 -3.52 15.24 1.18
N PHE A 115 -2.24 15.02 1.47
CA PHE A 115 -1.52 15.64 2.58
C PHE A 115 -0.35 16.47 2.08
N SER A 116 -0.03 17.54 2.81
CA SER A 116 1.24 18.27 2.69
C SER A 116 2.11 17.95 3.90
N LEU A 117 3.40 17.68 3.66
CA LEU A 117 4.45 17.61 4.69
C LEU A 117 5.43 18.77 4.43
N PRO A 118 5.21 19.95 5.06
CA PRO A 118 5.96 21.16 4.72
C PRO A 118 7.47 21.05 4.96
N SER A 119 7.89 20.36 6.02
CA SER A 119 9.30 20.13 6.37
C SER A 119 10.05 19.34 5.30
N ARG A 120 9.34 18.49 4.56
CA ARG A 120 9.87 17.66 3.47
C ARG A 120 9.56 18.20 2.08
N LYS A 121 8.73 19.24 1.97
CA LYS A 121 8.18 19.76 0.70
C LYS A 121 7.51 18.66 -0.13
N GLN A 122 6.87 17.70 0.55
CA GLN A 122 6.20 16.56 -0.05
C GLN A 122 4.69 16.75 -0.05
N THR A 123 4.05 16.40 -1.15
CA THR A 123 2.60 16.16 -1.22
C THR A 123 2.36 14.67 -1.33
N ILE A 124 1.50 14.11 -0.48
CA ILE A 124 1.20 12.68 -0.45
C ILE A 124 -0.26 12.48 -0.86
N ILE A 125 -0.51 11.67 -1.89
CA ILE A 125 -1.84 11.17 -2.23
C ILE A 125 -1.94 9.74 -1.72
N ALA A 126 -2.80 9.52 -0.73
CA ALA A 126 -3.14 8.19 -0.24
C ALA A 126 -4.50 7.76 -0.80
N ILE A 127 -4.55 6.57 -1.38
CA ILE A 127 -5.76 5.97 -1.93
C ILE A 127 -6.02 4.68 -1.16
N SER A 128 -7.20 4.56 -0.55
CA SER A 128 -7.52 3.35 0.21
C SER A 128 -7.72 2.16 -0.72
N GLY A 129 -7.62 0.95 -0.18
CA GLY A 129 -8.22 -0.22 -0.80
C GLY A 129 -9.71 -0.35 -0.46
N THR A 130 -10.29 -1.48 -0.81
CA THR A 130 -11.67 -1.83 -0.43
C THR A 130 -11.65 -2.82 0.73
N SER A 131 -12.55 -2.65 1.70
CA SER A 131 -12.76 -3.63 2.78
C SER A 131 -13.42 -4.93 2.29
N ASN A 132 -13.98 -4.93 1.07
CA ASN A 132 -14.69 -6.07 0.48
C ASN A 132 -13.88 -6.81 -0.59
N LEU A 133 -12.55 -6.80 -0.50
CA LEU A 133 -11.67 -7.51 -1.45
C LEU A 133 -12.03 -9.00 -1.56
N GLY A 134 -12.50 -9.63 -0.47
CA GLY A 134 -12.96 -11.03 -0.49
C GLY A 134 -14.08 -11.27 -1.50
N HIS A 135 -15.09 -10.39 -1.52
CA HIS A 135 -16.15 -10.42 -2.53
C HIS A 135 -15.63 -10.08 -3.93
N ALA A 136 -14.73 -9.11 -4.06
CA ALA A 136 -14.15 -8.73 -5.34
C ALA A 136 -13.31 -9.86 -5.98
N VAL A 137 -12.61 -10.65 -5.15
CA VAL A 137 -11.86 -11.83 -5.57
C VAL A 137 -12.80 -12.98 -5.92
N GLN A 138 -13.90 -13.18 -5.19
CA GLN A 138 -14.89 -14.23 -5.48
C GLN A 138 -15.71 -13.91 -6.74
N ASP A 139 -16.02 -12.63 -6.98
CA ASP A 139 -16.76 -12.17 -8.17
C ASP A 139 -15.90 -12.08 -9.44
N LEU A 140 -14.59 -12.40 -9.36
CA LEU A 140 -13.61 -12.47 -10.45
C LEU A 140 -13.98 -11.59 -11.65
N ARG A 141 -14.15 -10.27 -11.43
CA ARG A 141 -14.31 -9.31 -12.52
C ARG A 141 -12.98 -9.04 -13.20
N VAL A 142 -12.27 -10.11 -13.59
CA VAL A 142 -10.98 -10.13 -14.30
C VAL A 142 -11.06 -9.57 -15.72
N ALA A 143 -12.19 -8.99 -16.11
CA ALA A 143 -12.40 -8.35 -17.38
C ALA A 143 -11.42 -7.18 -17.55
N LYS A 144 -10.76 -7.18 -18.72
CA LYS A 144 -9.90 -6.08 -19.15
C LYS A 144 -10.65 -5.20 -20.14
N VAL A 145 -10.41 -3.89 -20.07
CA VAL A 145 -10.89 -2.90 -21.05
C VAL A 145 -9.71 -2.10 -21.59
N PRO A 146 -9.80 -1.55 -22.82
CA PRO A 146 -8.74 -0.71 -23.36
C PRO A 146 -8.43 0.46 -22.44
N HIS A 147 -7.15 0.71 -22.18
CA HIS A 147 -6.74 1.89 -21.42
C HIS A 147 -6.95 3.16 -22.27
N PRO A 148 -7.41 4.29 -21.69
CA PRO A 148 -7.66 5.54 -22.42
C PRO A 148 -6.45 6.10 -23.18
N SER A 149 -5.22 5.73 -22.80
CA SER A 149 -4.00 6.09 -23.55
C SER A 149 -3.87 5.37 -24.90
N GLY A 150 -4.76 4.42 -25.21
CA GLY A 150 -4.68 3.57 -26.39
C GLY A 150 -3.56 2.52 -26.33
N LYS A 151 -2.91 2.35 -25.18
CA LYS A 151 -1.80 1.41 -24.97
C LYS A 151 -2.20 0.32 -23.97
N GLY A 152 -2.54 -0.85 -24.50
CA GLY A 152 -2.84 -2.03 -23.69
C GLY A 152 -4.18 -1.95 -22.98
N MET A 153 -4.37 -2.86 -22.04
CA MET A 153 -5.64 -3.08 -21.37
C MET A 153 -5.49 -3.05 -19.85
N ALA A 154 -6.44 -2.43 -19.17
CA ALA A 154 -6.49 -2.35 -17.70
C ALA A 154 -7.66 -3.17 -17.15
N HIS A 155 -7.53 -3.61 -15.89
CA HIS A 155 -8.63 -4.19 -15.13
C HIS A 155 -9.80 -3.20 -15.06
N THR A 156 -10.99 -3.64 -15.46
CA THR A 156 -12.18 -2.76 -15.57
C THR A 156 -12.50 -2.06 -14.25
N GLY A 157 -12.44 -2.79 -13.13
CA GLY A 157 -12.75 -2.22 -11.82
C GLY A 157 -11.75 -1.14 -11.38
N PHE A 158 -10.45 -1.38 -11.60
CA PHE A 158 -9.42 -0.43 -11.17
C PHE A 158 -9.45 0.84 -12.02
N LEU A 159 -9.66 0.68 -13.34
CA LEU A 159 -9.82 1.81 -14.24
C LEU A 159 -11.05 2.66 -13.90
N SER A 160 -12.20 2.03 -13.62
CA SER A 160 -13.41 2.77 -13.21
C SER A 160 -13.20 3.58 -11.93
N LEU A 161 -12.52 3.00 -10.93
CA LEU A 161 -12.20 3.68 -9.67
C LEU A 161 -11.27 4.87 -9.90
N TYR A 162 -10.22 4.68 -10.69
CA TYR A 162 -9.32 5.75 -11.10
C TYR A 162 -10.06 6.90 -11.79
N LEU A 163 -10.89 6.58 -12.78
CA LEU A 163 -11.67 7.60 -13.51
C LEU A 163 -12.63 8.36 -12.59
N GLY A 164 -13.16 7.72 -11.54
CA GLY A 164 -14.04 8.33 -10.56
C GLY A 164 -13.38 9.32 -9.57
N LEU A 165 -12.04 9.38 -9.54
CA LEU A 165 -11.29 10.33 -8.69
C LEU A 165 -10.40 11.31 -9.48
N LYS A 166 -10.14 11.01 -10.76
CA LYS A 166 -9.17 11.75 -11.60
C LYS A 166 -9.39 13.26 -11.59
N SER A 167 -10.63 13.73 -11.76
CA SER A 167 -10.92 15.17 -11.86
C SER A 167 -10.61 15.92 -10.57
N GLN A 168 -10.98 15.35 -9.41
CA GLN A 168 -10.72 15.96 -8.11
C GLN A 168 -9.23 15.99 -7.80
N VAL A 169 -8.52 14.87 -8.01
CA VAL A 169 -7.06 14.82 -7.82
C VAL A 169 -6.37 15.84 -8.72
N LYS A 170 -6.76 15.92 -9.99
CA LYS A 170 -6.21 16.90 -10.93
C LYS A 170 -6.43 18.33 -10.43
N SER A 171 -7.65 18.66 -10.02
CA SER A 171 -7.96 19.99 -9.50
C SER A 171 -7.10 20.36 -8.30
N VAL A 172 -6.88 19.43 -7.36
CA VAL A 172 -6.04 19.69 -6.17
C VAL A 172 -4.57 19.83 -6.56
N LEU A 173 -4.04 18.94 -7.38
CA LEU A 173 -2.62 18.99 -7.78
C LEU A 173 -2.29 20.24 -8.60
N GLU A 174 -3.13 20.64 -9.55
CA GLU A 174 -2.88 21.82 -10.39
C GLU A 174 -3.05 23.14 -9.62
N ALA A 175 -3.80 23.13 -8.50
CA ALA A 175 -3.97 24.28 -7.61
C ALA A 175 -2.79 24.49 -6.64
N ASN A 176 -1.94 23.48 -6.44
CA ASN A 176 -0.86 23.49 -5.45
C ASN A 176 0.52 23.47 -6.12
N ASP A 177 1.52 24.05 -5.44
CA ASP A 177 2.91 24.00 -5.93
C ASP A 177 3.59 22.73 -5.41
N ILE A 178 3.74 21.74 -6.30
CA ILE A 178 4.21 20.41 -5.95
C ILE A 178 5.69 20.29 -6.29
N THR A 179 6.54 20.13 -5.27
CA THR A 179 7.98 19.87 -5.45
C THR A 179 8.26 18.37 -5.51
N GLU A 180 7.70 17.62 -4.56
CA GLU A 180 7.73 16.15 -4.56
C GLU A 180 6.31 15.61 -4.36
N LEU A 181 5.93 14.63 -5.18
CA LEU A 181 4.65 13.95 -5.15
C LEU A 181 4.85 12.47 -4.80
N VAL A 182 4.28 12.04 -3.67
CA VAL A 182 4.23 10.64 -3.26
C VAL A 182 2.84 10.10 -3.52
N LEU A 183 2.72 9.13 -4.42
CA LEU A 183 1.51 8.35 -4.65
C LEU A 183 1.61 7.09 -3.81
N THR A 184 0.63 6.86 -2.94
CA THR A 184 0.61 5.67 -2.08
C THR A 184 -0.75 5.01 -2.00
N GLY A 185 -0.73 3.69 -1.81
CA GLY A 185 -1.95 2.91 -1.69
C GLY A 185 -1.68 1.47 -1.32
N HIS A 186 -2.56 0.93 -0.49
CA HIS A 186 -2.58 -0.48 -0.13
C HIS A 186 -3.65 -1.22 -0.94
N SER A 187 -3.35 -2.47 -1.33
CA SER A 187 -4.21 -3.33 -2.09
C SER A 187 -4.70 -2.69 -3.40
N MET A 188 -6.01 -2.70 -3.63
CA MET A 188 -6.68 -1.98 -4.73
C MET A 188 -6.28 -0.50 -4.84
N GLY A 189 -6.01 0.19 -3.72
CA GLY A 189 -5.56 1.58 -3.75
C GLY A 189 -4.22 1.75 -4.46
N GLY A 190 -3.33 0.75 -4.34
CA GLY A 190 -2.09 0.69 -5.11
C GLY A 190 -2.35 0.58 -6.61
N ALA A 191 -3.31 -0.26 -7.04
CA ALA A 191 -3.65 -0.39 -8.46
C ALA A 191 -4.17 0.91 -9.07
N VAL A 192 -5.00 1.64 -8.31
CA VAL A 192 -5.50 2.96 -8.69
C VAL A 192 -4.36 4.00 -8.73
N ALA A 193 -3.42 3.94 -7.79
CA ALA A 193 -2.23 4.80 -7.78
C ALA A 193 -1.35 4.63 -9.03
N TYR A 194 -1.18 3.40 -9.52
CA TYR A 194 -0.48 3.15 -10.80
C TYR A 194 -1.17 3.78 -12.00
N LEU A 195 -2.50 3.65 -12.10
CA LEU A 195 -3.28 4.25 -13.19
C LEU A 195 -3.24 5.78 -13.14
N LEU A 196 -3.31 6.36 -11.94
CA LEU A 196 -3.09 7.79 -11.73
C LEU A 196 -1.67 8.20 -12.14
N CYS A 197 -0.65 7.41 -11.80
CA CYS A 197 0.73 7.68 -12.14
C CYS A 197 0.97 7.67 -13.66
N ILE A 198 0.35 6.75 -14.41
CA ILE A 198 0.39 6.76 -15.88
C ILE A 198 -0.05 8.11 -16.43
N ASP A 199 -1.16 8.66 -15.94
CA ASP A 199 -1.64 9.95 -16.42
C ASP A 199 -0.78 11.11 -15.92
N ILE A 200 -0.23 11.07 -14.72
CA ILE A 200 0.71 12.11 -14.24
C ILE A 200 1.98 12.16 -15.11
N LEU A 201 2.50 11.01 -15.52
CA LEU A 201 3.68 10.91 -16.38
C LEU A 201 3.36 11.20 -17.86
N SER A 202 2.07 11.14 -18.26
CA SER A 202 1.64 11.40 -19.63
C SER A 202 1.53 12.91 -19.91
N GLU A 203 2.12 13.36 -21.00
CA GLU A 203 2.09 14.78 -21.38
C GLU A 203 0.64 15.28 -21.59
N GLY A 204 0.33 16.46 -21.06
CA GLY A 204 -0.96 17.14 -21.24
C GLY A 204 -2.09 16.66 -20.32
N HIS A 205 -1.87 15.64 -19.50
CA HIS A 205 -2.89 15.13 -18.58
C HIS A 205 -2.94 15.91 -17.25
N PHE A 206 -1.78 16.28 -16.70
CA PHE A 206 -1.62 17.11 -15.49
C PHE A 206 -0.65 18.27 -15.77
N THR A 207 -0.93 19.42 -15.18
CA THR A 207 -0.13 20.64 -15.33
C THR A 207 0.53 21.02 -14.01
N PHE A 208 1.85 20.94 -13.94
CA PHE A 208 2.62 21.39 -12.79
C PHE A 208 3.38 22.67 -13.13
N LYS A 209 3.58 23.55 -12.13
CA LYS A 209 4.41 24.77 -12.29
C LYS A 209 5.85 24.44 -12.68
N SER A 210 6.37 23.38 -12.07
CA SER A 210 7.66 22.74 -12.36
C SER A 210 7.47 21.22 -12.30
N PRO A 211 8.23 20.43 -13.05
CA PRO A 211 8.16 18.96 -12.98
C PRO A 211 8.52 18.49 -11.57
N PRO A 212 7.61 17.81 -10.83
CA PRO A 212 7.91 17.34 -9.48
C PRO A 212 8.81 16.10 -9.50
N VAL A 213 9.49 15.83 -8.39
CA VAL A 213 9.98 14.47 -8.10
C VAL A 213 8.76 13.59 -7.81
N ILE A 214 8.65 12.41 -8.43
CA ILE A 214 7.51 11.52 -8.27
C ILE A 214 7.97 10.22 -7.60
N LYS A 215 7.30 9.83 -6.52
CA LYS A 215 7.50 8.55 -5.85
C LYS A 215 6.19 7.76 -5.87
N LEU A 216 6.23 6.53 -6.35
CA LEU A 216 5.09 5.61 -6.32
C LEU A 216 5.38 4.47 -5.35
N VAL A 217 4.68 4.44 -4.22
CA VAL A 217 4.91 3.45 -3.15
C VAL A 217 3.62 2.68 -2.90
N THR A 218 3.60 1.39 -3.18
CA THR A 218 2.36 0.59 -3.06
C THR A 218 2.56 -0.66 -2.24
N PHE A 219 1.53 -1.11 -1.55
CA PHE A 219 1.57 -2.28 -0.67
C PHE A 219 0.52 -3.30 -1.10
N GLY A 220 0.91 -4.56 -1.31
CA GLY A 220 -0.05 -5.62 -1.68
C GLY A 220 -0.74 -5.39 -3.02
N LEU A 221 -0.02 -4.76 -3.96
CA LEU A 221 -0.51 -4.40 -5.29
C LEU A 221 -0.97 -5.65 -6.08
N PRO A 222 -2.25 -5.76 -6.49
CA PRO A 222 -2.68 -6.74 -7.48
C PRO A 222 -2.18 -6.35 -8.89
N ARG A 223 -2.17 -7.30 -9.83
CA ARG A 223 -1.88 -7.01 -11.25
C ARG A 223 -2.97 -6.10 -11.83
N VAL A 224 -2.54 -5.01 -12.47
CA VAL A 224 -3.46 -3.93 -12.89
C VAL A 224 -3.88 -4.04 -14.35
N GLY A 225 -3.03 -4.61 -15.22
CA GLY A 225 -3.26 -4.65 -16.65
C GLY A 225 -2.40 -5.66 -17.38
N ASP A 226 -2.44 -5.62 -18.71
CA ASP A 226 -1.65 -6.50 -19.56
C ASP A 226 -0.21 -6.01 -19.78
N SER A 227 0.60 -6.83 -20.47
CA SER A 227 2.00 -6.50 -20.75
C SER A 227 2.15 -5.21 -21.54
N THR A 228 1.24 -4.91 -22.48
CA THR A 228 1.31 -3.68 -23.27
C THR A 228 1.14 -2.44 -22.40
N LEU A 229 0.22 -2.45 -21.44
CA LEU A 229 0.06 -1.35 -20.49
C LEU A 229 1.25 -1.25 -19.52
N VAL A 230 1.80 -2.39 -19.06
CA VAL A 230 3.02 -2.41 -18.23
C VAL A 230 4.20 -1.76 -18.97
N PHE A 231 4.44 -2.15 -20.23
CA PHE A 231 5.53 -1.57 -21.03
C PHE A 231 5.31 -0.08 -21.29
N HIS A 232 4.05 0.34 -21.47
CA HIS A 232 3.73 1.75 -21.61
C HIS A 232 4.08 2.54 -20.35
N PHE A 233 3.67 2.07 -19.16
CA PHE A 233 4.03 2.70 -17.89
C PHE A 233 5.54 2.78 -17.68
N ARG A 234 6.26 1.67 -17.89
CA ARG A 234 7.73 1.65 -17.75
C ARG A 234 8.40 2.62 -18.71
N GLY A 235 7.94 2.68 -19.96
CA GLY A 235 8.44 3.64 -20.95
C GLY A 235 8.16 5.09 -20.58
N LEU A 236 7.03 5.40 -19.94
CA LEU A 236 6.73 6.74 -19.42
C LEU A 236 7.67 7.11 -18.25
N ALA A 237 7.91 6.17 -17.33
CA ALA A 237 8.83 6.37 -16.22
C ALA A 237 10.26 6.63 -16.71
N ASP A 238 10.74 5.84 -17.68
CA ASP A 238 12.08 6.02 -18.27
C ASP A 238 12.20 7.36 -19.00
N GLN A 239 11.19 7.75 -19.80
CA GLN A 239 11.15 9.07 -20.45
C GLN A 239 11.16 10.22 -19.45
N TYR A 240 10.45 10.08 -18.33
CA TYR A 240 10.45 11.09 -17.28
C TYR A 240 11.84 11.26 -16.65
N ARG A 241 12.51 10.13 -16.35
CA ARG A 241 13.90 10.13 -15.85
C ARG A 241 14.90 10.72 -16.84
N ASP A 242 14.77 10.38 -18.12
CA ASP A 242 15.65 10.92 -19.17
C ASP A 242 15.50 12.44 -19.29
N LYS A 243 14.29 12.97 -19.10
CA LYS A 243 13.97 14.39 -19.22
C LYS A 243 14.31 15.20 -17.96
N HIS A 244 14.17 14.60 -16.77
CA HIS A 244 14.21 15.32 -15.48
C HIS A 244 15.30 14.82 -14.51
N GLY A 245 16.10 13.82 -14.91
CA GLY A 245 17.15 13.20 -14.10
C GLY A 245 16.71 11.87 -13.48
N TRP A 246 17.68 11.01 -13.18
CA TRP A 246 17.42 9.65 -12.67
C TRP A 246 16.57 9.63 -11.40
N ASP A 247 16.84 10.54 -10.45
CA ASP A 247 16.17 10.64 -9.16
C ASP A 247 14.78 11.32 -9.23
N SER A 248 14.33 11.72 -10.43
CA SER A 248 13.02 12.37 -10.62
C SER A 248 11.85 11.39 -10.50
N PHE A 249 12.09 10.07 -10.63
CA PHE A 249 11.05 9.06 -10.49
C PHE A 249 11.54 7.80 -9.76
N SER A 250 10.89 7.46 -8.64
CA SER A 250 11.14 6.25 -7.86
C SER A 250 9.87 5.40 -7.72
N GLU A 251 10.02 4.09 -7.82
CA GLU A 251 8.93 3.10 -7.71
C GLU A 251 9.28 2.06 -6.66
N TYR A 252 8.45 1.90 -5.64
CA TYR A 252 8.60 0.94 -4.56
C TYR A 252 7.29 0.15 -4.35
N SER A 253 7.16 -0.99 -5.04
CA SER A 253 5.99 -1.87 -4.89
C SER A 253 6.27 -3.04 -3.95
N VAL A 254 5.77 -2.96 -2.73
CA VAL A 254 5.98 -3.94 -1.66
C VAL A 254 4.95 -5.08 -1.71
N ARG A 255 5.43 -6.32 -1.66
CA ARG A 255 4.64 -7.55 -1.55
C ARG A 255 5.07 -8.29 -0.27
N ALA A 256 4.12 -8.62 0.60
CA ALA A 256 4.44 -9.27 1.86
C ALA A 256 4.46 -10.80 1.71
N PHE A 257 5.25 -11.45 2.57
CA PHE A 257 5.21 -12.90 2.74
C PHE A 257 3.76 -13.36 2.96
N ASN A 258 3.37 -14.41 2.24
CA ASN A 258 2.06 -15.04 2.35
C ASN A 258 0.86 -14.13 2.06
N ASP A 259 1.07 -12.97 1.41
CA ASP A 259 -0.01 -12.22 0.79
C ASP A 259 -0.34 -12.79 -0.60
N GLY A 260 -1.59 -13.21 -0.78
CA GLY A 260 -2.09 -13.74 -2.05
C GLY A 260 -2.53 -12.69 -3.06
N VAL A 261 -2.82 -11.45 -2.65
CA VAL A 261 -3.39 -10.41 -3.54
C VAL A 261 -2.48 -10.09 -4.74
N PRO A 262 -1.15 -10.00 -4.61
CA PRO A 262 -0.27 -9.81 -5.77
C PRO A 262 -0.39 -10.91 -6.83
N THR A 263 -0.87 -12.10 -6.48
CA THR A 263 -1.09 -13.18 -7.47
C THR A 263 -2.36 -12.99 -8.31
N LEU A 264 -3.16 -11.95 -8.03
CA LEU A 264 -4.42 -11.67 -8.71
C LEU A 264 -4.39 -10.36 -9.52
N PRO A 265 -5.12 -10.29 -10.64
CA PRO A 265 -5.64 -11.43 -11.38
C PRO A 265 -4.51 -12.37 -11.87
N PRO A 266 -4.80 -13.65 -12.15
CA PRO A 266 -3.78 -14.61 -12.58
C PRO A 266 -3.05 -14.24 -13.88
N GLN A 267 -1.78 -14.61 -13.96
CA GLN A 267 -0.92 -14.33 -15.12
C GLN A 267 -1.42 -14.97 -16.42
N TRP A 268 -2.05 -16.15 -16.35
CA TRP A 268 -2.57 -16.88 -17.52
C TRP A 268 -3.76 -16.17 -18.18
N LEU A 269 -4.42 -15.23 -17.49
CA LEU A 269 -5.40 -14.31 -18.10
C LEU A 269 -4.74 -13.12 -18.83
N GLY A 270 -3.42 -13.13 -18.95
CA GLY A 270 -2.63 -12.09 -19.61
C GLY A 270 -2.45 -10.83 -18.77
N TYR A 271 -2.64 -10.90 -17.45
CA TYR A 271 -2.25 -9.83 -16.53
C TYR A 271 -0.77 -9.93 -16.19
N ARG A 272 -0.11 -8.79 -15.97
CA ARG A 272 1.31 -8.70 -15.61
C ARG A 272 1.52 -7.72 -14.47
N HIS A 273 2.65 -7.86 -13.78
CA HIS A 273 3.05 -6.90 -12.77
C HIS A 273 3.69 -5.67 -13.40
N PHE A 274 3.24 -4.50 -12.95
CA PHE A 274 3.83 -3.22 -13.32
C PHE A 274 5.28 -3.07 -12.88
N PRO A 275 5.62 -3.27 -11.59
CA PRO A 275 6.96 -2.96 -11.10
C PRO A 275 8.01 -3.82 -11.77
N LYS A 276 9.08 -3.15 -12.20
CA LYS A 276 10.27 -3.82 -12.79
C LYS A 276 11.06 -4.55 -11.71
N HIS A 277 11.20 -3.94 -10.54
CA HIS A 277 11.87 -4.47 -9.37
C HIS A 277 10.94 -4.36 -8.15
N PRO A 278 9.98 -5.29 -7.98
CA PRO A 278 9.14 -5.27 -6.79
C PRO A 278 9.97 -5.51 -5.53
N ILE A 279 9.45 -5.11 -4.38
CA ILE A 279 10.08 -5.32 -3.08
C ILE A 279 9.35 -6.46 -2.37
N TYR A 280 10.09 -7.43 -1.87
CA TYR A 280 9.57 -8.52 -1.07
C TYR A 280 9.81 -8.23 0.42
N SER A 281 8.75 -8.29 1.21
CA SER A 281 8.77 -8.05 2.65
C SER A 281 8.56 -9.36 3.40
N THR A 282 9.51 -9.75 4.25
CA THR A 282 9.35 -10.89 5.16
C THR A 282 10.05 -10.62 6.48
N GLY A 283 9.37 -10.91 7.60
CA GLY A 283 9.81 -10.43 8.91
C GLY A 283 9.93 -8.91 8.92
N ASP A 284 11.06 -8.41 9.43
CA ASP A 284 11.38 -6.98 9.45
C ASP A 284 12.23 -6.54 8.24
N GLN A 285 12.48 -7.44 7.28
CA GLN A 285 13.40 -7.21 6.18
C GLN A 285 12.66 -6.98 4.86
N LEU A 286 13.20 -6.04 4.08
CA LEU A 286 12.78 -5.75 2.70
C LEU A 286 13.90 -6.15 1.73
N TYR A 287 13.52 -6.78 0.61
CA TYR A 287 14.44 -7.25 -0.43
C TYR A 287 13.99 -6.73 -1.80
N ILE A 288 14.92 -6.25 -2.62
CA ILE A 288 14.70 -5.90 -4.02
C ILE A 288 14.63 -7.21 -4.82
N VAL A 289 13.53 -7.43 -5.52
CA VAL A 289 13.37 -8.59 -6.40
C VAL A 289 14.03 -8.31 -7.75
N PRO A 290 14.87 -9.23 -8.27
CA PRO A 290 15.44 -9.12 -9.61
C PRO A 290 14.36 -9.02 -10.69
N GLU A 291 14.63 -8.29 -11.77
CA GLU A 291 13.65 -8.10 -12.86
C GLU A 291 13.17 -9.42 -13.47
N SER A 292 14.06 -10.41 -13.61
CA SER A 292 13.71 -11.74 -14.12
C SER A 292 12.66 -12.45 -13.26
N GLU A 293 12.58 -12.08 -11.98
CA GLU A 293 11.69 -12.70 -11.00
C GLU A 293 10.47 -11.83 -10.66
N CYS A 294 10.24 -10.71 -11.37
CA CYS A 294 9.20 -9.72 -11.01
C CYS A 294 7.75 -10.26 -11.05
N GLU A 295 7.51 -11.38 -11.74
CA GLU A 295 6.19 -12.04 -11.81
C GLU A 295 5.91 -13.03 -10.67
N TYR A 296 6.91 -13.32 -9.82
CA TYR A 296 6.75 -14.17 -8.64
C TYR A 296 6.26 -13.37 -7.44
N ALA A 297 5.44 -14.00 -6.60
CA ALA A 297 4.88 -13.38 -5.39
C ALA A 297 5.47 -13.97 -4.11
N LEU A 298 6.20 -15.09 -4.18
CA LEU A 298 6.83 -15.70 -3.02
C LEU A 298 8.27 -16.11 -3.29
N PHE A 299 9.11 -15.81 -2.32
CA PHE A 299 10.55 -16.04 -2.36
C PHE A 299 10.99 -16.77 -1.11
N HIS A 300 12.02 -17.61 -1.25
CA HIS A 300 12.82 -18.02 -0.11
C HIS A 300 13.84 -16.93 0.19
N THR A 301 14.17 -16.76 1.47
CA THR A 301 15.20 -15.82 1.90
C THR A 301 16.28 -16.60 2.65
N ASN A 302 17.51 -16.50 2.17
CA ASN A 302 18.69 -17.07 2.82
C ASN A 302 19.49 -15.91 3.40
N VAL A 303 19.14 -15.49 4.61
CA VAL A 303 19.96 -14.52 5.36
C VAL A 303 20.54 -15.24 6.56
N ASP A 304 21.83 -15.50 6.49
CA ASP A 304 22.62 -15.97 7.62
C ASP A 304 22.60 -14.89 8.72
N GLY A 305 22.07 -15.20 9.91
CA GLY A 305 22.26 -14.36 11.10
C GLY A 305 21.03 -13.78 11.81
N ASP A 306 19.80 -14.12 11.40
CA ASP A 306 18.56 -13.69 12.10
C ASP A 306 17.72 -14.86 12.66
N GLU A 307 18.36 -16.01 12.91
CA GLU A 307 17.68 -17.19 13.49
C GLU A 307 17.13 -16.92 14.91
N ASP A 308 17.66 -15.91 15.61
CA ASP A 308 17.29 -15.59 16.99
C ASP A 308 16.13 -14.58 17.13
N LYS A 309 15.76 -13.86 16.07
CA LYS A 309 14.67 -12.88 16.13
C LYS A 309 13.43 -13.41 15.42
N ALA A 310 12.49 -13.91 16.22
CA ALA A 310 11.21 -14.35 15.72
C ALA A 310 10.53 -13.19 14.96
N PRO A 311 10.08 -13.39 13.70
CA PRO A 311 9.44 -12.34 12.93
C PRO A 311 8.20 -11.83 13.66
N CYS A 312 7.89 -10.54 13.57
CA CYS A 312 6.68 -9.98 14.20
C CYS A 312 5.42 -10.68 13.69
N PHE A 313 5.37 -10.96 12.38
CA PHE A 313 4.22 -11.57 11.71
C PHE A 313 4.60 -12.88 11.01
N PRO A 314 4.84 -13.98 11.74
CA PRO A 314 5.34 -15.23 11.16
C PRO A 314 4.40 -15.90 10.14
N ARG A 315 3.10 -15.59 10.15
CA ARG A 315 2.14 -16.07 9.13
C ARG A 315 2.01 -15.12 7.94
N GLY A 316 2.60 -13.92 8.00
CA GLY A 316 2.44 -12.88 6.98
C GLY A 316 0.99 -12.62 6.61
N GLY A 317 0.72 -12.19 5.39
CA GLY A 317 -0.63 -11.94 4.88
C GLY A 317 -0.89 -10.49 4.50
N HIS A 318 -2.02 -10.27 3.84
CA HIS A 318 -2.35 -9.00 3.21
C HIS A 318 -2.52 -7.81 4.17
N ASN A 319 -2.75 -8.03 5.47
CA ASN A 319 -2.91 -6.93 6.42
C ASN A 319 -1.60 -6.57 7.18
N TYR A 320 -0.46 -7.16 6.77
CA TYR A 320 0.81 -7.06 7.47
C TYR A 320 1.89 -6.43 6.59
N TYR A 321 2.07 -5.12 6.74
CA TYR A 321 3.07 -4.32 6.04
C TYR A 321 3.77 -3.36 6.99
N ASN A 322 5.00 -2.94 6.68
CA ASN A 322 5.73 -1.90 7.42
C ASN A 322 5.90 -2.18 8.92
N GLY A 323 5.98 -3.45 9.33
CA GLY A 323 6.01 -3.83 10.74
C GLY A 323 4.71 -3.53 11.50
N ARG A 324 3.60 -3.25 10.79
CA ARG A 324 2.29 -2.89 11.35
C ARG A 324 1.20 -3.86 10.90
N GLU A 325 0.16 -3.93 11.71
CA GLU A 325 -1.07 -4.68 11.47
C GLU A 325 -2.17 -3.66 11.12
N LEU A 326 -2.65 -3.67 9.88
CA LEU A 326 -3.71 -2.74 9.43
C LEU A 326 -4.98 -2.91 10.28
N GLU A 327 -5.38 -4.14 10.58
CA GLU A 327 -6.55 -4.44 11.40
C GLU A 327 -6.45 -3.87 12.82
N ARG A 328 -5.24 -3.74 13.37
CA ARG A 328 -5.03 -3.11 14.68
C ARG A 328 -5.34 -1.62 14.63
N LEU A 329 -4.92 -0.92 13.58
CA LEU A 329 -5.29 0.47 13.37
C LEU A 329 -6.81 0.60 13.31
N LEU A 330 -7.47 -0.17 12.45
CA LEU A 330 -8.92 -0.09 12.25
C LEU A 330 -9.70 -0.42 13.52
N ARG A 331 -9.30 -1.45 14.24
CA ARG A 331 -9.91 -1.83 15.52
C ARG A 331 -9.80 -0.72 16.56
N ARG A 332 -8.63 -0.08 16.66
CA ARG A 332 -8.40 1.05 17.57
C ARG A 332 -9.16 2.30 17.12
N ILE A 333 -9.29 2.57 15.83
CA ILE A 333 -10.15 3.66 15.31
C ILE A 333 -11.63 3.40 15.69
N THR A 334 -12.11 2.17 15.57
CA THR A 334 -13.47 1.79 16.01
C THR A 334 -13.66 2.00 17.53
N TRP A 335 -12.63 1.74 18.34
CA TRP A 335 -12.69 2.07 19.77
C TRP A 335 -12.71 3.57 20.03
N LEU A 336 -11.97 4.35 19.23
CA LEU A 336 -11.95 5.81 19.30
C LEU A 336 -13.31 6.41 18.95
N GLU A 337 -13.98 5.89 17.93
CA GLU A 337 -15.34 6.27 17.58
C GLU A 337 -16.31 5.99 18.73
N LYS A 338 -16.25 4.78 19.33
CA LYS A 338 -17.05 4.42 20.52
C LYS A 338 -16.75 5.28 21.74
N ALA A 339 -15.51 5.76 21.87
CA ALA A 339 -15.11 6.69 22.91
C ALA A 339 -15.61 8.12 22.68
N ASN A 340 -16.22 8.40 21.51
CA ASN A 340 -16.73 9.70 21.11
C ASN A 340 -15.65 10.79 21.25
N VAL A 341 -14.60 10.67 20.43
CA VAL A 341 -13.40 11.52 20.44
C VAL A 341 -13.70 13.02 20.31
N SER A 342 -14.84 13.39 19.73
CA SER A 342 -15.29 14.78 19.62
C SER A 342 -15.73 15.40 20.96
N ASN A 343 -15.95 14.59 22.00
CA ASN A 343 -16.44 15.05 23.30
C ASN A 343 -15.35 14.97 24.38
N GLU A 344 -15.35 15.91 25.32
CA GLU A 344 -14.45 15.91 26.48
C GLU A 344 -14.47 14.57 27.23
N GLY A 345 -13.30 14.20 27.79
CA GLY A 345 -13.13 12.95 28.54
C GLY A 345 -13.09 11.68 27.68
N TRP A 346 -12.97 11.79 26.36
CA TRP A 346 -12.89 10.64 25.45
C TRP A 346 -11.69 9.74 25.75
N GLU A 347 -10.57 10.31 26.20
CA GLU A 347 -9.37 9.52 26.54
C GLU A 347 -9.66 8.49 27.63
N ASN A 348 -10.41 8.87 28.67
CA ASN A 348 -10.79 7.97 29.74
C ASN A 348 -11.75 6.89 29.22
N ARG A 349 -12.71 7.26 28.36
CA ARG A 349 -13.61 6.29 27.71
C ARG A 349 -12.85 5.31 26.82
N TYR A 350 -11.86 5.80 26.07
CA TYR A 350 -11.01 4.98 25.21
C TYR A 350 -10.18 3.98 26.03
N LYS A 351 -9.53 4.44 27.10
CA LYS A 351 -8.75 3.58 28.02
C LYS A 351 -9.63 2.48 28.62
N LEU A 352 -10.85 2.82 29.06
CA LEU A 352 -11.82 1.84 29.57
C LEU A 352 -12.28 0.81 28.52
N ILE A 353 -12.36 1.19 27.24
CA ILE A 353 -12.65 0.26 26.15
C ILE A 353 -11.45 -0.66 25.91
N MET A 354 -10.24 -0.09 25.85
CA MET A 354 -8.99 -0.81 25.62
C MET A 354 -8.72 -1.86 26.72
N GLU A 355 -9.00 -1.55 27.98
CA GLU A 355 -8.83 -2.48 29.12
C GLU A 355 -9.76 -3.70 29.05
N LYS A 356 -10.88 -3.60 28.34
CA LYS A 356 -11.88 -4.67 28.22
C LYS A 356 -11.73 -5.53 26.96
N ALA A 357 -10.82 -5.15 26.06
CA ALA A 357 -10.74 -5.67 24.70
C ALA A 357 -9.77 -6.84 24.51
#